data_AF-A0A2Z5PI42-F1
#
_entry.id   AF-A0A2Z5PI42-F1
#
_cell.length_a   1.000
_cell.length_b   1.000
_cell.length_c   1.000
_cell.angle_alpha   90.00
_cell.angle_beta   90.00
_cell.angle_gamma   90.00
#
_symmetry.space_group_name_H-M   'P 1'
#
loop_
_entity.id
_entity.type
_entity.pdbx_description
1 polymer ?
#
loop_
_entity_poly.entity_id
_entity_poly.type
_entity_poly.pdbx_seq_one_letter_code
_entity_poly.pdbx_strand_id
1 'polypeptide(L)'
;MDMLLKIIYSAAITGLLAALIYKKKYLDKWGIFGSSVMAFTILFLADLKWLLLLISFLVLGSLVSKMGYGFKKTIKMAESRRSLKNVLANGLMAILFVLAYSSGFITEEIALVGYVGAIAAANSDTFSSELGMLSRETPRLISNFKTVKTGTDGGITVCGTFAGLLGSFLIGLLAYALFNDILMFWTATISGMIGNFADSFLGAFFERKGILNNEHVNFMATLSGGTFAVLFYQFVI
;
A
#
# COMPACT_ATOMS: atom_id res chain seq x y z
N MET A 1 25.05 11.69 11.44
CA MET A 1 25.74 11.06 10.30
C MET A 1 26.13 12.16 9.35
N ASP A 2 27.38 12.19 8.90
CA ASP A 2 27.80 13.16 7.88
C ASP A 2 26.92 13.04 6.62
N MET A 3 26.68 14.16 5.93
CA MET A 3 25.75 14.22 4.80
C MET A 3 26.18 13.29 3.68
N LEU A 4 27.48 13.23 3.39
CA LEU A 4 28.05 12.34 2.39
C LEU A 4 27.83 10.87 2.80
N LEU A 5 28.03 10.55 4.08
CA LEU A 5 27.80 9.20 4.58
C LEU A 5 26.32 8.80 4.47
N LYS A 6 25.37 9.71 4.72
CA LYS A 6 23.93 9.44 4.54
C LYS A 6 23.56 9.19 3.07
N ILE A 7 24.15 9.93 2.13
CA ILE A 7 23.97 9.72 0.69
C ILE A 7 24.51 8.35 0.28
N ILE A 8 25.75 8.02 0.67
CA ILE A 8 26.39 6.74 0.34
C ILE A 8 25.59 5.57 0.91
N TYR A 9 25.19 5.65 2.19
CA TYR A 9 24.36 4.65 2.85
C TYR A 9 23.02 4.44 2.13
N SER A 10 22.32 5.52 1.79
CA SER A 10 21.02 5.46 1.11
C SER A 10 21.15 4.89 -0.30
N ALA A 11 22.18 5.29 -1.05
CA ALA A 11 22.45 4.78 -2.40
C ALA A 11 22.84 3.29 -2.38
N ALA A 12 23.68 2.87 -1.44
CA ALA A 12 24.13 1.49 -1.32
C ALA A 12 22.97 0.53 -1.01
N ILE A 13 22.13 0.87 -0.02
CA ILE A 13 20.95 0.06 0.32
C ILE A 13 19.96 0.04 -0.83
N THR A 14 19.67 1.19 -1.43
CA THR A 14 18.75 1.28 -2.57
C THR A 14 19.23 0.43 -3.75
N GLY A 15 20.54 0.49 -4.08
CA GLY A 15 21.13 -0.32 -5.14
C GLY A 15 21.05 -1.83 -4.86
N LEU A 16 21.30 -2.23 -3.62
CA LEU A 16 21.15 -3.63 -3.19
C LEU A 16 19.69 -4.09 -3.34
N LEU A 17 18.73 -3.29 -2.86
CA LEU A 17 17.30 -3.61 -2.98
C LEU A 17 16.86 -3.70 -4.44
N ALA A 18 17.29 -2.76 -5.29
CA ALA A 18 16.99 -2.78 -6.72
C ALA A 18 17.47 -4.08 -7.38
N ALA A 19 18.70 -4.53 -7.06
CA ALA A 19 19.25 -5.79 -7.55
C ALA A 19 18.46 -7.02 -7.06
N LEU A 20 18.05 -7.03 -5.79
CA LEU A 20 17.23 -8.11 -5.21
C LEU A 20 15.84 -8.17 -5.85
N ILE A 21 15.17 -7.02 -6.01
CA ILE A 21 13.85 -6.90 -6.64
C ILE A 21 13.92 -7.37 -8.10
N TYR A 22 14.97 -6.99 -8.83
CA TYR A 22 15.22 -7.45 -10.19
C TYR A 22 15.34 -8.98 -10.25
N LYS A 23 16.15 -9.58 -9.36
CA LYS A 23 16.34 -11.04 -9.29
C LYS A 23 15.05 -11.77 -8.94
N LYS A 24 14.24 -11.24 -8.03
CA LYS A 24 12.97 -11.83 -7.59
C LYS A 24 11.81 -11.60 -8.56
N LYS A 25 12.00 -10.75 -9.57
CA LYS A 25 11.00 -10.38 -10.58
C LYS A 25 9.68 -9.91 -9.94
N TYR A 26 9.78 -9.08 -8.90
CA TYR A 26 8.61 -8.48 -8.24
C TYR A 26 8.08 -7.27 -9.02
N LEU A 27 8.99 -6.46 -9.55
CA LEU A 27 8.68 -5.26 -10.34
C LEU A 27 9.23 -5.38 -11.76
N ASP A 28 8.64 -4.64 -12.69
CA ASP A 28 9.26 -4.39 -13.99
C ASP A 28 10.42 -3.36 -13.88
N LYS A 29 11.14 -3.10 -14.99
CA LYS A 29 12.30 -2.19 -14.96
C LYS A 29 11.93 -0.77 -14.51
N TRP A 30 10.76 -0.29 -14.90
CA TRP A 30 10.29 1.06 -14.53
C TRP A 30 9.80 1.09 -13.09
N GLY A 31 9.14 0.03 -12.61
CA GLY A 31 8.77 -0.15 -11.21
C GLY A 31 10.00 -0.21 -10.29
N ILE A 32 11.08 -0.88 -10.72
CA ILE A 32 12.36 -0.87 -9.98
C ILE A 32 12.91 0.54 -9.90
N PHE A 33 12.93 1.28 -11.01
CA PHE A 33 13.39 2.67 -11.01
C PHE A 33 12.56 3.54 -10.05
N GLY A 34 11.23 3.53 -10.16
CA GLY A 34 10.34 4.30 -9.30
C GLY A 34 10.51 3.94 -7.82
N SER A 35 10.50 2.65 -7.49
CA SER A 35 10.68 2.19 -6.11
C SER A 35 12.08 2.49 -5.56
N SER A 36 13.11 2.55 -6.42
CA SER A 36 14.46 2.94 -6.02
C SER A 36 14.52 4.42 -5.64
N VAL A 37 13.89 5.30 -6.44
CA VAL A 37 13.78 6.73 -6.10
C VAL A 37 13.06 6.89 -4.76
N MET A 38 11.93 6.21 -4.59
CA MET A 38 11.17 6.22 -3.33
C MET A 38 12.01 5.74 -2.13
N ALA A 39 12.70 4.60 -2.28
CA ALA A 39 13.52 4.02 -1.22
C ALA A 39 14.67 4.96 -0.82
N PHE A 40 15.34 5.57 -1.81
CA PHE A 40 16.38 6.56 -1.57
C PHE A 40 15.81 7.77 -0.82
N THR A 41 14.68 8.33 -1.26
CA THR A 41 14.02 9.46 -0.60
C THR A 41 13.69 9.15 0.85
N ILE A 42 13.12 7.98 1.14
CA ILE A 42 12.79 7.57 2.51
C ILE A 42 14.04 7.45 3.38
N LEU A 43 15.08 6.76 2.92
CA LEU A 43 16.32 6.62 3.70
C LEU A 43 17.03 7.95 3.92
N PHE A 44 17.00 8.82 2.90
CA PHE A 44 17.71 10.09 2.94
C PHE A 44 16.99 11.12 3.82
N LEU A 45 15.65 11.17 3.80
CA LEU A 45 14.87 12.18 4.51
C LEU A 45 14.29 11.70 5.85
N ALA A 46 14.00 10.41 5.97
CA ALA A 46 13.57 9.77 7.21
C ALA A 46 14.67 8.80 7.67
N ASP A 47 14.32 7.52 7.85
CA ASP A 47 15.23 6.47 8.33
C ASP A 47 14.93 5.07 7.73
N LEU A 48 15.68 4.07 8.22
CA LEU A 48 15.53 2.68 7.82
C LEU A 48 14.21 2.04 8.27
N LYS A 49 13.65 2.40 9.43
CA LYS A 49 12.39 1.85 9.95
C LYS A 49 11.23 2.18 9.01
N TRP A 50 11.18 3.41 8.51
CA TRP A 50 10.18 3.81 7.52
C TRP A 50 10.31 2.95 6.25
N LEU A 51 11.53 2.79 5.74
CA LEU A 51 11.78 1.95 4.56
C LEU A 51 11.34 0.49 4.77
N LEU A 52 11.55 -0.07 5.97
CA LEU A 52 11.16 -1.46 6.27
C LEU A 52 9.64 -1.68 6.10
N LEU A 53 8.80 -0.70 6.42
CA LEU A 53 7.36 -0.76 6.16
C LEU A 53 7.05 -0.84 4.65
N LEU A 54 7.67 0.02 3.83
CA LEU A 54 7.49 0.01 2.38
C LEU A 54 7.99 -1.30 1.74
N ILE A 55 9.15 -1.80 2.18
CA ILE A 55 9.68 -3.10 1.75
C ILE A 55 8.70 -4.21 2.11
N SER A 56 8.08 -4.15 3.29
CA SER A 56 7.16 -5.18 3.76
C SER A 56 5.88 -5.18 2.92
N PHE A 57 5.33 -4.03 2.60
CA PHE A 57 4.25 -3.92 1.60
C PHE A 57 4.66 -4.52 0.25
N LEU A 58 5.83 -4.16 -0.29
CA LEU A 58 6.29 -4.70 -1.58
C LEU A 58 6.41 -6.23 -1.54
N VAL A 59 7.02 -6.78 -0.49
CA VAL A 59 7.23 -8.23 -0.35
C VAL A 59 5.90 -8.95 -0.16
N LEU A 60 5.09 -8.53 0.80
CA LEU A 60 3.80 -9.15 1.11
C LEU A 60 2.85 -9.05 -0.10
N GLY A 61 2.72 -7.87 -0.69
CA GLY A 61 1.94 -7.63 -1.91
C GLY A 61 2.39 -8.51 -3.08
N SER A 62 3.70 -8.61 -3.32
CA SER A 62 4.24 -9.46 -4.39
C SER A 62 4.00 -10.96 -4.14
N LEU A 63 3.94 -11.39 -2.88
CA LEU A 63 3.63 -12.77 -2.53
C LEU A 63 2.16 -13.08 -2.81
N VAL A 64 1.23 -12.24 -2.34
CA VAL A 64 -0.21 -12.47 -2.56
C VAL A 64 -0.61 -12.31 -4.04
N SER A 65 0.02 -11.41 -4.79
CA SER A 65 -0.18 -11.31 -6.25
C SER A 65 0.18 -12.61 -6.98
N LYS A 66 1.21 -13.33 -6.52
CA LYS A 66 1.61 -14.63 -7.09
C LYS A 66 0.72 -15.79 -6.65
N MET A 67 -0.01 -15.66 -5.55
CA MET A 67 -0.94 -16.70 -5.11
C MET A 67 -2.09 -16.86 -6.11
N GLY A 68 -2.43 -18.10 -6.45
CA GLY A 68 -3.50 -18.41 -7.40
C GLY A 68 -3.25 -17.89 -8.83
N TYR A 69 -2.00 -17.61 -9.20
CA TYR A 69 -1.63 -17.04 -10.51
C TYR A 69 -2.22 -17.81 -11.70
N GLY A 70 -2.27 -19.15 -11.63
CA GLY A 70 -2.86 -19.98 -12.68
C GLY A 70 -4.34 -19.65 -12.94
N PHE A 71 -5.13 -19.50 -11.88
CA PHE A 71 -6.53 -19.09 -11.97
C PHE A 71 -6.69 -17.63 -12.43
N LYS A 72 -5.89 -16.72 -11.86
CA LYS A 72 -5.92 -15.30 -12.28
C LYS A 72 -5.62 -15.13 -13.77
N LYS A 73 -4.78 -16.01 -14.34
CA LYS A 73 -4.47 -16.04 -15.77
C LYS A 73 -5.68 -16.44 -16.63
N THR A 74 -6.52 -17.38 -16.17
CA THR A 74 -7.71 -17.80 -16.91
C THR A 74 -8.77 -16.71 -16.99
N ILE A 75 -8.83 -15.82 -16.00
CA ILE A 75 -9.74 -14.65 -15.99
C ILE A 75 -9.08 -13.36 -16.48
N LYS A 76 -7.85 -13.43 -17.04
CA LYS A 76 -7.07 -12.28 -17.57
C LYS A 76 -6.77 -11.17 -16.54
N MET A 77 -6.68 -11.52 -15.25
CA MET A 77 -6.37 -10.59 -14.15
C MET A 77 -5.06 -10.96 -13.43
N ALA A 78 -4.21 -11.79 -14.04
CA ALA A 78 -2.93 -12.15 -13.46
C ALA A 78 -1.90 -11.04 -13.59
N GLU A 79 -1.46 -10.49 -12.46
CA GLU A 79 -0.30 -9.61 -12.38
C GLU A 79 0.95 -10.39 -11.96
N SER A 80 1.91 -10.54 -12.89
CA SER A 80 3.18 -11.21 -12.57
C SER A 80 4.23 -10.26 -11.99
N ARG A 81 4.12 -8.97 -12.31
CA ARG A 81 5.03 -7.90 -11.89
C ARG A 81 4.23 -6.60 -11.76
N ARG A 82 4.52 -5.80 -10.73
CA ARG A 82 3.95 -4.47 -10.60
C ARG A 82 4.75 -3.47 -11.45
N SER A 83 4.03 -2.56 -12.11
CA SER A 83 4.60 -1.52 -12.97
C SER A 83 4.92 -0.25 -12.19
N LEU A 84 5.60 0.70 -12.82
CA LEU A 84 5.80 2.05 -12.26
C LEU A 84 4.49 2.70 -11.85
N LYS A 85 3.41 2.50 -12.62
CA LYS A 85 2.09 3.04 -12.31
C LYS A 85 1.57 2.50 -10.99
N ASN A 86 1.67 1.19 -10.76
CA ASN A 86 1.26 0.57 -9.49
C ASN A 86 2.12 1.08 -8.33
N VAL A 87 3.44 1.22 -8.54
CA VAL A 87 4.36 1.73 -7.51
C VAL A 87 4.02 3.15 -7.11
N LEU A 88 3.74 4.03 -8.08
CA LEU A 88 3.35 5.42 -7.80
C LEU A 88 1.96 5.51 -7.19
N ALA A 89 0.96 4.80 -7.73
CA ALA A 89 -0.41 4.85 -7.23
C ALA A 89 -0.51 4.44 -5.76
N ASN A 90 0.18 3.36 -5.37
CA ASN A 90 0.15 2.86 -3.99
C ASN A 90 1.18 3.51 -3.06
N GLY A 91 2.23 4.09 -3.62
CA GLY A 91 3.39 4.55 -2.85
C GLY A 91 3.52 6.06 -2.71
N LEU A 92 2.95 6.84 -3.65
CA LEU A 92 3.20 8.28 -3.73
C LEU A 92 2.75 9.01 -2.47
N MET A 93 1.58 8.66 -1.91
CA MET A 93 1.09 9.34 -0.71
C MET A 93 2.04 9.17 0.49
N ALA A 94 2.64 7.99 0.65
CA ALA A 94 3.64 7.74 1.68
C ALA A 94 4.86 8.68 1.48
N ILE A 95 5.32 8.85 0.24
CA ILE A 95 6.41 9.78 -0.08
C ILE A 95 6.02 11.24 0.18
N LEU A 96 4.77 11.63 -0.10
CA LEU A 96 4.29 12.98 0.19
C LEU A 96 4.32 13.29 1.68
N PHE A 97 4.00 12.34 2.56
CA PHE A 97 4.18 12.52 4.02
C PHE A 97 5.65 12.74 4.40
N VAL A 98 6.57 11.95 3.84
CA VAL A 98 8.02 12.11 4.08
C VAL A 98 8.51 13.48 3.61
N LEU A 99 8.08 13.92 2.42
CA LEU A 99 8.45 15.23 1.86
C LEU A 99 7.87 16.39 2.66
N ALA A 100 6.62 16.28 3.11
CA ALA A 100 5.96 17.28 3.94
C ALA A 100 6.67 17.45 5.29
N TYR A 101 7.07 16.33 5.92
CA TYR A 101 7.92 16.36 7.12
C TYR A 101 9.26 17.02 6.85
N SER A 102 9.98 16.58 5.81
CA SER A 102 11.30 17.10 5.50
C SER A 102 11.31 18.60 5.14
N SER A 103 10.18 19.11 4.67
CA SER A 103 10.00 20.52 4.33
C SER A 103 9.46 21.35 5.52
N GLY A 104 9.23 20.73 6.68
CA GLY A 104 8.74 21.39 7.89
C GLY A 104 7.26 21.76 7.89
N PHE A 105 6.46 21.25 6.94
CA PHE A 105 5.01 21.52 6.90
C PHE A 105 4.23 20.77 7.97
N ILE A 106 4.72 19.59 8.37
CA ILE A 106 4.11 18.74 9.40
C ILE A 106 5.19 18.18 10.33
N THR A 107 4.80 17.80 11.54
CA THR A 107 5.71 17.15 12.49
C THR A 107 6.09 15.74 12.03
N GLU A 108 7.21 15.22 12.54
CA GLU A 108 7.64 13.84 12.28
C GLU A 108 6.55 12.83 12.66
N GLU A 109 5.89 13.05 13.79
CA GLU A 109 4.81 12.20 14.29
C GLU A 109 3.61 12.15 13.33
N ILE A 110 3.12 13.32 12.88
CA ILE A 110 2.01 13.39 11.92
C ILE A 110 2.39 12.71 10.61
N ALA A 111 3.61 12.92 10.13
CA ALA A 111 4.10 12.29 8.92
C ALA A 111 4.23 10.78 9.06
N LEU A 112 4.75 10.29 10.18
CA LEU A 112 4.92 8.86 10.45
C LEU A 112 3.56 8.16 10.48
N VAL A 113 2.61 8.74 11.21
CA VAL A 113 1.25 8.19 11.33
C VAL A 113 0.56 8.15 9.96
N GLY A 114 0.62 9.25 9.19
CA GLY A 114 0.05 9.29 7.85
C GLY A 114 0.73 8.32 6.88
N TYR A 115 2.05 8.20 6.97
CA TYR A 115 2.86 7.25 6.21
C TYR A 115 2.46 5.80 6.48
N VAL A 116 2.37 5.43 7.76
CA VAL A 116 1.92 4.09 8.20
C VAL A 116 0.52 3.80 7.69
N GLY A 117 -0.40 4.77 7.82
CA GLY A 117 -1.77 4.62 7.35
C GLY A 117 -1.90 4.43 5.84
N ALA A 118 -1.12 5.18 5.06
CA ALA A 118 -1.08 5.05 3.61
C ALA A 118 -0.54 3.69 3.16
N ILE A 119 0.54 3.20 3.78
CA ILE A 119 1.10 1.87 3.47
C ILE A 119 0.15 0.75 3.90
N ALA A 120 -0.48 0.87 5.06
CA ALA A 120 -1.45 -0.11 5.52
C ALA A 120 -2.67 -0.19 4.60
N ALA A 121 -3.13 0.95 4.06
CA ALA A 121 -4.20 1.00 3.06
C ALA A 121 -3.79 0.29 1.76
N ALA A 122 -2.62 0.61 1.21
CA ALA A 122 -2.11 -0.07 0.01
C ALA A 122 -1.98 -1.59 0.20
N ASN A 123 -1.48 -2.04 1.35
CA ASN A 123 -1.31 -3.46 1.63
C ASN A 123 -2.66 -4.16 1.88
N SER A 124 -3.59 -3.51 2.57
CA SER A 124 -4.95 -4.01 2.76
C SER A 124 -5.67 -4.19 1.43
N ASP A 125 -5.64 -3.17 0.57
CA ASP A 125 -6.25 -3.24 -0.76
C ASP A 125 -5.64 -4.39 -1.58
N THR A 126 -4.30 -4.47 -1.64
CA THR A 126 -3.60 -5.52 -2.37
C THR A 126 -3.98 -6.92 -1.88
N PHE A 127 -4.08 -7.13 -0.56
CA PHE A 127 -4.51 -8.42 -0.04
C PHE A 127 -5.98 -8.71 -0.38
N SER A 128 -6.84 -7.71 -0.23
CA SER A 128 -8.29 -7.80 -0.49
C SER A 128 -8.57 -8.18 -1.94
N SER A 129 -7.97 -7.47 -2.89
CA SER A 129 -8.14 -7.72 -4.33
C SER A 129 -7.50 -9.05 -4.75
N GLU A 130 -6.26 -9.33 -4.34
CA GLU A 130 -5.51 -10.49 -4.83
C GLU A 130 -6.01 -11.81 -4.25
N LEU A 131 -6.39 -11.86 -2.97
CA LEU A 131 -6.94 -13.06 -2.35
C LEU A 131 -8.46 -13.14 -2.51
N GLY A 132 -9.16 -12.00 -2.56
CA GLY A 132 -10.59 -11.94 -2.82
C GLY A 132 -10.98 -12.49 -4.19
N MET A 133 -10.13 -12.31 -5.22
CA MET A 133 -10.32 -12.96 -6.53
C MET A 133 -10.34 -14.49 -6.45
N LEU A 134 -9.69 -15.09 -5.45
CA LEU A 134 -9.65 -16.54 -5.25
C LEU A 134 -10.84 -17.05 -4.42
N SER A 135 -11.71 -16.16 -3.97
CA SER A 135 -12.91 -16.52 -3.22
C SER A 135 -13.87 -17.35 -4.09
N ARG A 136 -14.50 -18.34 -3.46
CA ARG A 136 -15.62 -19.10 -4.07
C ARG A 136 -16.95 -18.34 -3.96
N GLU A 137 -16.98 -17.31 -3.12
CA GLU A 137 -18.15 -16.45 -2.95
C GLU A 137 -18.35 -15.58 -4.20
N THR A 138 -19.59 -15.41 -4.63
CA THR A 138 -19.92 -14.44 -5.68
C THR A 138 -19.81 -13.02 -5.11
N PRO A 139 -18.92 -12.15 -5.65
CA PRO A 139 -18.76 -10.80 -5.12
C PRO A 139 -20.01 -9.95 -5.24
N ARG A 140 -20.14 -8.98 -4.35
CA ARG A 140 -21.24 -8.01 -4.32
C ARG A 140 -20.68 -6.61 -4.38
N LEU A 141 -21.34 -5.69 -5.09
CA LEU A 141 -20.93 -4.29 -5.09
C LEU A 141 -21.09 -3.69 -3.71
N ILE A 142 -20.08 -2.97 -3.23
CA ILE A 142 -20.13 -2.28 -1.93
C ILE A 142 -21.24 -1.22 -1.87
N SER A 143 -21.63 -0.65 -3.02
CA SER A 143 -22.61 0.44 -3.08
C SER A 143 -24.07 0.01 -2.97
N ASN A 144 -24.43 -1.22 -3.40
CA ASN A 144 -25.82 -1.67 -3.43
C ASN A 144 -26.02 -3.17 -3.19
N PHE A 145 -24.95 -3.89 -2.84
CA PHE A 145 -24.91 -5.33 -2.54
C PHE A 145 -25.44 -6.26 -3.65
N LYS A 146 -25.59 -5.77 -4.89
CA LYS A 146 -25.91 -6.60 -6.05
C LYS A 146 -24.71 -7.45 -6.45
N THR A 147 -24.98 -8.69 -6.84
CA THR A 147 -23.96 -9.63 -7.30
C THR A 147 -23.30 -9.16 -8.59
N VAL A 148 -21.98 -9.30 -8.67
CA VAL A 148 -21.17 -8.94 -9.84
C VAL A 148 -20.16 -10.04 -10.18
N LYS A 149 -19.56 -9.96 -11.37
CA LYS A 149 -18.53 -10.89 -11.79
C LYS A 149 -17.26 -10.71 -10.95
N THR A 150 -16.52 -11.79 -10.73
CA THR A 150 -15.20 -11.73 -10.08
C THR A 150 -14.28 -10.75 -10.78
N GLY A 151 -13.61 -9.91 -9.97
CA GLY A 151 -12.73 -8.83 -10.43
C GLY A 151 -13.46 -7.63 -11.03
N THR A 152 -14.74 -7.43 -10.72
CA THR A 152 -15.41 -6.15 -10.96
C THR A 152 -14.97 -5.15 -9.90
N ASP A 153 -14.54 -3.95 -10.31
CA ASP A 153 -14.11 -2.88 -9.39
C ASP A 153 -15.24 -2.51 -8.41
N GLY A 154 -14.89 -2.38 -7.13
CA GLY A 154 -15.86 -2.19 -6.04
C GLY A 154 -16.68 -3.42 -5.67
N GLY A 155 -16.37 -4.59 -6.23
CA GLY A 155 -16.90 -5.88 -5.79
C GLY A 155 -16.16 -6.39 -4.55
N ILE A 156 -16.90 -6.60 -3.46
CA ILE A 156 -16.37 -7.14 -2.19
C ILE A 156 -16.84 -8.58 -1.96
N THR A 157 -16.01 -9.35 -1.27
CA THR A 157 -16.33 -10.69 -0.74
C THR A 157 -15.90 -10.73 0.72
N VAL A 158 -16.50 -11.61 1.52
CA VAL A 158 -16.12 -11.81 2.92
C VAL A 158 -14.65 -12.24 3.01
N CYS A 159 -14.23 -13.16 2.13
CA CYS A 159 -12.83 -13.60 2.06
C CYS A 159 -11.86 -12.45 1.72
N GLY A 160 -12.20 -11.60 0.74
CA GLY A 160 -11.41 -10.41 0.41
C GLY A 160 -11.34 -9.41 1.56
N THR A 161 -12.45 -9.16 2.26
CA THR A 161 -12.46 -8.26 3.42
C THR A 161 -11.56 -8.78 4.56
N PHE A 162 -11.60 -10.07 4.87
CA PHE A 162 -10.69 -10.67 5.87
C PHE A 162 -9.23 -10.67 5.41
N ALA A 163 -8.98 -10.89 4.11
CA ALA A 163 -7.65 -10.77 3.55
C ALA A 163 -7.11 -9.34 3.68
N GLY A 164 -7.91 -8.32 3.38
CA GLY A 164 -7.53 -6.92 3.59
C GLY A 164 -7.24 -6.60 5.05
N LEU A 165 -8.07 -7.11 5.96
CA LEU A 165 -7.83 -6.97 7.41
C LEU A 165 -6.48 -7.60 7.80
N LEU A 166 -6.16 -8.79 7.28
CA LEU A 166 -4.86 -9.41 7.50
C LEU A 166 -3.72 -8.55 6.92
N GLY A 167 -3.90 -7.96 5.73
CA GLY A 167 -2.93 -7.09 5.10
C GLY A 167 -2.59 -5.86 5.94
N SER A 168 -3.59 -5.12 6.40
CA SER A 168 -3.39 -3.95 7.27
C SER A 168 -2.87 -4.35 8.66
N PHE A 169 -3.36 -5.44 9.24
CA PHE A 169 -2.91 -5.99 10.51
C PHE A 169 -1.41 -6.33 10.50
N LEU A 170 -0.89 -6.94 9.42
CA LEU A 170 0.54 -7.25 9.30
C LEU A 170 1.41 -5.99 9.26
N ILE A 171 0.95 -4.93 8.60
CA ILE A 171 1.63 -3.63 8.62
C ILE A 171 1.57 -3.01 10.02
N GLY A 172 0.43 -3.08 10.69
CA GLY A 172 0.28 -2.61 12.07
C GLY A 172 1.20 -3.33 13.05
N LEU A 173 1.32 -4.66 12.95
CA LEU A 173 2.25 -5.44 13.79
C LEU A 173 3.69 -5.00 13.58
N LEU A 174 4.09 -4.78 12.33
CA LEU A 174 5.43 -4.30 12.02
C LEU A 174 5.66 -2.87 12.53
N ALA A 175 4.67 -1.99 12.40
CA ALA A 175 4.75 -0.64 12.94
C ALA A 175 4.93 -0.66 14.46
N TYR A 176 4.14 -1.46 15.18
CA TYR A 176 4.33 -1.67 16.62
C TYR A 176 5.72 -2.21 16.95
N ALA A 177 6.21 -3.22 16.22
CA ALA A 177 7.55 -3.77 16.46
C ALA A 177 8.68 -2.76 16.22
N LEU A 178 8.53 -1.85 15.26
CA LEU A 178 9.55 -0.85 14.90
C LEU A 178 9.53 0.39 15.80
N PHE A 179 8.35 0.83 16.24
CA PHE A 179 8.14 2.09 16.95
C PHE A 179 7.71 1.91 18.41
N ASN A 180 7.41 0.69 18.84
CA ASN A 180 6.98 0.34 20.20
C ASN A 180 5.75 1.13 20.68
N ASP A 181 4.81 1.37 19.76
CA ASP A 181 3.57 2.10 20.03
C ASP A 181 2.35 1.28 19.60
N ILE A 182 1.56 0.87 20.59
CA ILE A 182 0.36 0.06 20.38
C ILE A 182 -0.75 0.85 19.69
N LEU A 183 -0.78 2.18 19.86
CA LEU A 183 -1.74 3.01 19.16
C LEU A 183 -1.44 2.99 17.66
N MET A 184 -0.17 3.04 17.27
CA MET A 184 0.25 2.90 15.88
C MET A 184 -0.20 1.58 15.23
N PHE A 185 -0.24 0.47 15.98
CA PHE A 185 -0.79 -0.80 15.51
C PHE A 185 -2.28 -0.68 15.15
N TRP A 186 -3.08 -0.11 16.05
CA TRP A 186 -4.51 0.06 15.83
C TRP A 186 -4.80 1.07 14.72
N THR A 187 -4.06 2.18 14.72
CA THR A 187 -4.14 3.20 13.68
C THR A 187 -3.90 2.59 12.31
N ALA A 188 -2.80 1.85 12.12
CA ALA A 188 -2.49 1.19 10.86
C ALA A 188 -3.58 0.19 10.42
N THR A 189 -4.05 -0.64 11.37
CA THR A 189 -5.03 -1.68 11.06
C THR A 189 -6.38 -1.07 10.63
N ILE A 190 -6.88 -0.09 11.39
CA ILE A 190 -8.17 0.56 11.11
C ILE A 190 -8.05 1.42 9.85
N SER A 191 -7.03 2.27 9.76
CA SER A 191 -6.87 3.17 8.62
C SER A 191 -6.63 2.41 7.32
N GLY A 192 -5.94 1.26 7.39
CA GLY A 192 -5.74 0.39 6.24
C GLY A 192 -7.05 -0.17 5.70
N MET A 193 -7.96 -0.59 6.58
CA MET A 193 -9.31 -1.01 6.19
C MET A 193 -10.14 0.15 5.63
N ILE A 194 -10.02 1.35 6.20
CA ILE A 194 -10.69 2.56 5.67
C ILE A 194 -10.23 2.85 4.24
N GLY A 195 -8.92 2.80 3.97
CA GLY A 195 -8.38 2.98 2.63
C GLY A 195 -8.88 1.92 1.63
N ASN A 196 -8.87 0.64 2.02
CA ASN A 196 -9.39 -0.46 1.21
C ASN A 196 -10.89 -0.31 0.89
N PHE A 197 -11.71 0.11 1.87
CA PHE A 197 -13.11 0.40 1.59
C PHE A 197 -13.29 1.63 0.70
N ALA A 198 -12.45 2.66 0.88
CA ALA A 198 -12.46 3.83 0.00
C ALA A 198 -12.17 3.43 -1.46
N ASP A 199 -11.20 2.55 -1.70
CA ASP A 199 -10.94 1.95 -3.03
C ASP A 199 -12.21 1.32 -3.59
N SER A 200 -12.83 0.39 -2.84
CA SER A 200 -14.03 -0.31 -3.29
C SER A 200 -15.20 0.65 -3.59
N PHE A 201 -15.40 1.69 -2.78
CA PHE A 201 -16.44 2.69 -3.02
C PHE A 201 -16.14 3.50 -4.29
N LEU A 202 -14.92 3.99 -4.44
CA LEU A 202 -14.50 4.76 -5.60
C LEU A 202 -14.56 3.92 -6.89
N GLY A 203 -14.16 2.65 -6.82
CA GLY A 203 -14.31 1.67 -7.88
C GLY A 203 -15.76 1.50 -8.32
N ALA A 204 -16.66 1.31 -7.33
CA ALA A 204 -18.09 1.13 -7.59
C ALA A 204 -18.77 2.36 -8.22
N PHE A 205 -18.36 3.58 -7.84
CA PHE A 205 -19.03 4.83 -8.25
C PHE A 205 -18.42 5.50 -9.48
N PHE A 206 -17.10 5.40 -9.66
CA PHE A 206 -16.35 6.22 -10.62
C PHE A 206 -15.52 5.39 -11.61
N GLU A 207 -14.79 4.38 -11.15
CA GLU A 207 -13.92 3.58 -12.03
C GLU A 207 -14.73 2.78 -13.04
N ARG A 208 -15.80 2.12 -12.58
CA ARG A 208 -16.73 1.40 -13.47
C ARG A 208 -17.40 2.27 -14.53
N LYS A 209 -17.42 3.59 -14.32
CA LYS A 209 -17.96 4.57 -15.28
C LYS A 209 -16.88 5.18 -16.18
N GLY A 210 -15.62 4.76 -16.03
CA GLY A 210 -14.48 5.31 -16.76
C GLY A 210 -14.09 6.74 -16.35
N ILE A 211 -14.60 7.25 -15.23
CA ILE A 211 -14.27 8.60 -14.72
C ILE A 211 -12.87 8.59 -14.10
N LEU A 212 -12.54 7.49 -13.42
CA LEU A 212 -11.24 7.24 -12.82
C LEU A 212 -10.65 5.95 -13.38
N ASN A 213 -9.33 5.85 -13.34
CA ASN A 213 -8.60 4.61 -13.57
C ASN A 213 -8.12 4.05 -12.23
N ASN A 214 -7.68 2.78 -12.25
CA ASN A 214 -7.15 2.07 -11.10
C ASN A 214 -6.04 2.85 -10.37
N GLU A 215 -5.17 3.57 -11.08
CA GLU A 215 -4.12 4.36 -10.45
C GLU A 215 -4.67 5.53 -9.61
N HIS A 216 -5.70 6.21 -10.10
CA HIS A 216 -6.36 7.29 -9.36
C HIS A 216 -7.08 6.74 -8.13
N VAL A 217 -7.75 5.60 -8.25
CA VAL A 217 -8.47 4.96 -7.14
C VAL A 217 -7.49 4.54 -6.04
N ASN A 218 -6.43 3.82 -6.39
CA ASN A 218 -5.36 3.42 -5.45
C ASN A 218 -4.70 4.61 -4.75
N PHE A 219 -4.40 5.69 -5.49
CA PHE A 219 -3.86 6.91 -4.89
C PHE A 219 -4.83 7.52 -3.86
N MET A 220 -6.12 7.62 -4.20
CA MET A 220 -7.12 8.15 -3.26
C MET A 220 -7.39 7.21 -2.08
N ALA A 221 -7.26 5.90 -2.26
CA ALA A 221 -7.35 4.92 -1.18
C ALA A 221 -6.23 5.12 -0.16
N THR A 222 -4.99 5.28 -0.63
CA THR A 222 -3.82 5.54 0.24
C THR A 222 -3.87 6.92 0.89
N LEU A 223 -4.36 7.94 0.18
CA LEU A 223 -4.70 9.25 0.75
C LEU A 223 -5.73 9.12 1.87
N SER A 224 -6.85 8.43 1.62
CA SER A 224 -7.91 8.23 2.61
C SER A 224 -7.40 7.52 3.86
N GLY A 225 -6.61 6.46 3.69
CA GLY A 225 -5.97 5.74 4.79
C GLY A 225 -4.98 6.60 5.57
N GLY A 226 -4.10 7.34 4.89
CA GLY A 226 -3.14 8.21 5.54
C GLY A 226 -3.79 9.38 6.30
N THR A 227 -4.77 10.05 5.70
CA THR A 227 -5.50 11.14 6.36
C THR A 227 -6.32 10.62 7.55
N PHE A 228 -7.01 9.49 7.40
CA PHE A 228 -7.75 8.89 8.52
C PHE A 228 -6.81 8.51 9.66
N ALA A 229 -5.63 7.95 9.35
CA ALA A 229 -4.64 7.60 10.37
C ALA A 229 -4.25 8.82 11.22
N VAL A 230 -3.94 9.95 10.57
CA VAL A 230 -3.61 11.20 11.28
C VAL A 230 -4.75 11.65 12.19
N LEU A 231 -5.97 11.70 11.66
CA LEU A 231 -7.15 12.13 12.42
C LEU A 231 -7.45 11.20 13.60
N PHE A 232 -7.39 9.90 13.38
CA PHE A 232 -7.66 8.89 14.41
C PHE A 232 -6.62 8.95 15.52
N TYR A 233 -5.34 9.02 15.17
CA TYR A 233 -4.25 9.07 16.14
C TYR A 233 -4.30 10.36 16.98
N GLN A 234 -4.57 11.51 16.36
CA GLN A 234 -4.74 12.79 17.06
C GLN A 234 -5.99 12.85 17.94
N PHE A 235 -7.02 12.05 17.66
CA PHE A 235 -8.24 12.02 18.47
C PHE A 235 -8.08 11.15 19.73
N VAL A 236 -7.19 10.15 19.69
CA VAL A 236 -7.01 9.20 20.79
C VAL A 236 -5.98 9.68 21.83
N ILE A 237 -5.08 10.59 21.44
CA ILE A 237 -4.07 11.24 22.30
C ILE A 237 -4.59 12.59 22.78
#